data_AF-A0A227J4A1-F1
#
_entry.id   AF-A0A227J4A1-F1
#
_cell.length_a   1.000
_cell.length_b   1.000
_cell.length_c   1.000
_cell.angle_alpha   90.00
_cell.angle_beta   90.00
_cell.angle_gamma   90.00
#
_symmetry.space_group_name_H-M   'P 1'
#
loop_
_entity.id
_entity.type
_entity.pdbx_description
1 polymer ?
#
loop_
_entity_poly.entity_id
_entity_poly.type
_entity_poly.pdbx_seq_one_letter_code
_entity_poly.pdbx_strand_id
1 'polypeptide(L)' 'MMSDIHAHNLLNLLRETPMSRDELAQHFGADARFHTCKLNDLDLDALLTFLLQRDKVRELEG' A
#
# COMPACT_ATOMS: atom_id res chain seq x y z
N MET A 1 5.62 3.45 -19.43
CA MET A 1 6.46 3.52 -18.22
C MET A 1 5.60 3.03 -17.08
N MET A 2 5.73 1.76 -16.71
CA MET A 2 4.85 1.12 -15.72
C MET A 2 5.50 1.27 -14.35
N SER A 3 4.86 2.08 -13.50
CA SER A 3 5.30 2.31 -12.13
C SER A 3 4.93 1.09 -11.30
N ASP A 4 5.78 0.08 -11.39
CA ASP A 4 5.72 -1.11 -10.56
C ASP A 4 6.07 -0.72 -9.12
N ILE A 5 5.06 -0.60 -8.24
CA ILE A 5 5.29 -0.30 -6.82
C ILE A 5 5.23 -1.58 -5.98
N HIS A 6 6.37 -1.91 -5.36
CA HIS A 6 6.44 -3.04 -4.43
C HIS A 6 5.76 -2.73 -3.09
N ALA A 7 4.98 -3.69 -2.58
CA ALA A 7 4.36 -3.65 -1.24
C ALA A 7 5.32 -3.31 -0.10
N HIS A 8 6.59 -3.71 -0.21
CA HIS A 8 7.62 -3.43 0.79
C HIS A 8 7.95 -1.93 0.90
N ASN A 9 7.81 -1.18 -0.19
CA ASN A 9 8.11 0.26 -0.19
C ASN A 9 7.07 1.02 0.65
N LEU A 10 5.79 0.68 0.47
CA LEU A 10 4.70 1.17 1.30
C LEU A 10 4.89 0.80 2.77
N LEU A 11 5.29 -0.44 3.06
CA LEU A 11 5.60 -0.89 4.42
C LEU A 11 6.75 -0.11 5.06
N ASN A 12 7.81 0.17 4.31
CA ASN A 12 8.93 0.94 4.83
C ASN A 12 8.51 2.38 5.12
N LEU A 13 7.73 2.99 4.21
CA LEU A 13 7.14 4.31 4.40
C LEU A 13 6.27 4.35 5.66
N LEU A 14 5.32 3.42 5.80
CA LEU A 14 4.42 3.34 6.95
C LEU A 14 5.14 3.07 8.28
N ARG A 15 6.31 2.41 8.24
CA ARG A 15 7.15 2.21 9.42
C ARG A 15 7.83 3.48 9.89
N GLU A 16 8.18 4.38 8.98
CA GLU A 16 8.79 5.67 9.31
C GLU A 16 7.74 6.74 9.59
N THR A 17 6.69 6.78 8.76
CA THR A 17 5.59 7.74 8.84
C THR A 17 4.26 7.00 8.66
N PRO A 18 3.52 6.72 9.74
CA PRO A 18 2.18 6.15 9.62
C PRO A 18 1.27 7.17 8.92
N MET A 19 0.78 6.80 7.74
CA MET A 19 -0.10 7.61 6.90
C MET A 19 -1.45 6.92 6.75
N SER A 20 -2.48 7.73 6.53
CA SER A 20 -3.82 7.22 6.22
C SER A 20 -3.90 6.71 4.78
N ARG A 21 -4.91 5.89 4.50
CA ARG A 21 -5.18 5.39 3.14
C ARG A 21 -5.28 6.52 2.10
N ASP A 22 -5.94 7.62 2.45
CA ASP A 22 -6.07 8.80 1.57
C ASP A 22 -4.71 9.44 1.26
N GLU A 23 -3.84 9.59 2.25
CA GLU A 23 -2.49 10.11 2.02
C GLU A 23 -1.69 9.18 1.14
N LEU A 24 -1.76 7.86 1.36
CA LEU A 24 -1.11 6.89 0.48
C LEU A 24 -1.65 7.00 -0.95
N ALA A 25 -2.97 7.14 -1.12
CA ALA A 25 -3.57 7.33 -2.44
C ALA A 25 -3.10 8.63 -3.12
N GLN A 26 -2.89 9.71 -2.37
CA GLN A 26 -2.34 10.94 -2.93
C GLN A 26 -0.83 10.87 -3.19
N HIS A 27 -0.09 10.18 -2.32
CA HIS A 27 1.37 10.09 -2.35
C HIS A 27 1.87 9.12 -3.43
N PHE A 28 1.15 8.02 -3.65
CA PHE A 28 1.42 7.09 -4.73
C PHE A 28 0.64 7.44 -6.01
N GLY A 29 -0.48 8.13 -5.87
CA GLY A 29 -1.43 8.44 -6.95
C GLY A 29 -2.59 7.44 -6.97
N ALA A 30 -3.79 7.93 -7.28
CA ALA A 30 -5.00 7.08 -7.35
C ALA A 30 -4.90 5.97 -8.43
N ASP A 31 -3.97 6.09 -9.38
CA ASP A 31 -3.69 5.13 -10.45
C ASP A 31 -2.48 4.22 -10.12
N ALA A 32 -1.97 4.27 -8.88
CA ALA A 32 -0.83 3.47 -8.46
C ALA A 32 -1.16 1.97 -8.47
N ARG A 33 -0.44 1.22 -9.29
CA ARG A 33 -0.50 -0.24 -9.28
C ARG A 33 0.60 -0.81 -8.41
N PHE A 34 0.17 -1.62 -7.47
CA PHE A 34 1.03 -2.32 -6.56
C PHE A 34 1.17 -3.78 -6.98
N HIS A 35 2.31 -4.35 -6.61
CA HIS A 35 2.54 -5.77 -6.73
C HIS A 35 3.27 -6.27 -5.49
N THR A 36 2.93 -7.49 -5.10
CA THR A 36 3.62 -8.28 -4.09
C THR A 36 4.46 -9.33 -4.80
N CYS A 37 5.46 -9.93 -4.13
CA CYS A 37 6.29 -10.97 -4.71
C CYS A 37 5.53 -12.21 -5.26
N LYS A 38 4.21 -12.31 -5.06
CA LYS A 38 3.35 -13.38 -5.58
C LYS A 38 2.14 -12.89 -6.40
N LEU A 39 1.75 -11.62 -6.32
CA LEU A 39 0.55 -11.07 -6.96
C LEU A 39 0.90 -9.74 -7.61
N ASN A 40 0.58 -9.57 -8.88
CA ASN A 40 0.73 -8.32 -9.60
C ASN A 40 -0.65 -7.71 -9.87
N ASP A 41 -0.69 -6.41 -10.21
CA ASP A 41 -1.92 -5.69 -10.55
C ASP A 41 -2.90 -5.55 -9.36
N LEU A 42 -2.35 -5.16 -8.21
CA LEU A 42 -3.13 -4.84 -7.01
C LEU A 42 -3.32 -3.34 -6.90
N ASP A 43 -4.54 -2.89 -6.65
CA ASP A 43 -4.78 -1.50 -6.23
C ASP A 43 -4.35 -1.28 -4.78
N LEU A 44 -4.25 0.01 -4.39
CA LEU A 44 -3.91 0.40 -3.03
C LEU A 44 -4.82 -0.26 -1.98
N ASP A 45 -6.13 -0.34 -2.27
CA ASP A 45 -7.12 -1.00 -1.42
C ASP A 45 -6.76 -2.48 -1.20
N ALA A 46 -6.60 -3.23 -2.30
CA ALA A 46 -6.28 -4.65 -2.26
C ALA A 46 -4.94 -4.90 -1.55
N LEU A 47 -3.94 -4.05 -1.78
CA LEU A 47 -2.66 -4.11 -1.07
C LEU A 47 -2.83 -3.88 0.43
N LEU A 48 -3.55 -2.83 0.83
CA LEU A 48 -3.78 -2.47 2.22
C LEU A 48 -4.52 -3.58 2.95
N THR A 49 -5.59 -4.13 2.37
CA THR A 49 -6.31 -5.28 2.94
C THR A 49 -5.38 -6.48 3.13
N PHE A 50 -4.48 -6.74 2.17
CA PHE A 50 -3.53 -7.85 2.26
C PHE A 50 -2.51 -7.65 3.38
N LEU A 51 -2.06 -6.41 3.58
CA LEU A 51 -1.16 -6.03 4.67
C LEU A 51 -1.88 -6.09 6.03
N LEU A 52 -3.14 -5.66 6.08
CA LEU A 52 -3.99 -5.70 7.26
C LEU A 52 -4.19 -7.14 7.74
N GLN A 53 -4.53 -8.05 6.82
CA GLN A 53 -4.69 -9.49 7.13
C GLN A 53 -3.42 -10.14 7.69
N ARG A 54 -2.24 -9.60 7.37
CA ARG A 54 -0.95 -10.12 7.86
C ARG A 54 -0.46 -9.46 9.15
N ASP A 55 -1.29 -8.63 9.79
CA ASP A 55 -0.95 -7.75 10.93
C ASP A 55 0.28 -6.85 10.64
N LYS A 56 0.53 -6.55 9.35
CA LYS A 56 1.67 -5.74 8.90
C LYS A 56 1.39 -4.25 9.01
N VAL A 57 0.12 -3.86 8.91
CA VAL A 57 -0.41 -2.51 9.08
C VAL A 57 -1.73 -2.61 9.83
N ARG A 58 -2.17 -1.53 10.48
CA ARG A 58 -3.48 -1.44 11.13
C ARG A 58 -4.24 -0.26 10.54
N GLU A 59 -5.41 -0.55 10.01
CA GLU A 59 -6.39 0.47 9.66
C GLU A 59 -6.94 1.03 10.98
N LEU A 60 -6.62 2.29 11.24
CA LEU A 60 -7.29 3.06 12.28
C LEU A 60 -8.55 3.60 11.62
N GLU A 61 -9.68 2.91 11.81
CA GLU A 61 -10.99 3.48 11.50
C GLU A 61 -11.12 4.79 12.28
N GLY A 62 -11.12 5.91 11.55
CA GLY A 62 -11.35 7.26 12.05
C GLY A 62 -12.68 7.77 11.52
#